data_AF-A0A6P6KUR7-F1
#
_entry.id   AF-A0A6P6KUR7-F1
#
_cell.length_a   1.000
_cell.length_b   1.000
_cell.length_c   1.000
_cell.angle_alpha   90.00
_cell.angle_beta   90.00
_cell.angle_gamma   90.00
#
_symmetry.space_group_name_H-M   'P 1'
#
loop_
_entity.id
_entity.type
_entity.pdbx_description
1 polymer ?
#
loop_
_entity_poly.entity_id
_entity_poly.type
_entity_poly.pdbx_seq_one_letter_code
_entity_poly.pdbx_strand_id
1 'polypeptide(L)'
;MMADYEMFLKPWGNFVIEGAGHGGEVLKRLFQKHPDTLKLFPEFKSISYVELGKHGKTLLEKLGELLWAKGNHAAIIQKLATSDVKTDKIIHKYFRRISGVLMEVMKDYGFLSSNDWKKLERVMDNIAKDI
;
A
#
# COMPACT_ATOMS: atom_id res chain seq x y z
N MET A 1 8.75 15.52 -7.69
CA MET A 1 8.50 14.06 -7.66
C MET A 1 9.59 13.35 -6.87
N MET A 2 10.87 13.34 -7.28
CA MET A 2 11.95 12.69 -6.49
C MET A 2 12.03 13.13 -5.02
N ALA A 3 11.97 14.43 -4.74
CA ALA A 3 11.95 14.94 -3.37
C ALA A 3 10.72 14.50 -2.56
N ASP A 4 9.58 14.24 -3.24
CA ASP A 4 8.40 13.69 -2.59
C ASP A 4 8.63 12.21 -2.21
N TYR A 5 9.39 11.41 -2.99
CA TYR A 5 9.74 10.04 -2.59
C TYR A 5 10.67 10.02 -1.37
N GLU A 6 11.71 10.86 -1.39
CA GLU A 6 12.77 10.85 -0.36
C GLU A 6 12.26 11.16 1.04
N MET A 7 11.29 12.06 1.16
CA MET A 7 10.67 12.37 2.45
C MET A 7 9.92 11.19 3.07
N PHE A 8 9.47 10.21 2.26
CA PHE A 8 8.76 9.04 2.76
C PHE A 8 9.68 7.87 3.07
N LEU A 9 10.92 7.82 2.55
CA LEU A 9 11.81 6.66 2.75
C LEU A 9 12.10 6.38 4.23
N LYS A 10 12.40 7.41 5.03
CA LYS A 10 12.69 7.25 6.46
C LYS A 10 11.43 6.88 7.27
N PRO A 11 10.30 7.61 7.17
CA PRO A 11 9.05 7.20 7.81
C PRO A 11 8.60 5.79 7.42
N TRP A 12 8.76 5.44 6.13
CA TRP A 12 8.42 4.12 5.62
C TRP A 12 9.29 3.03 6.24
N GLY A 13 10.62 3.25 6.28
CA GLY A 13 11.56 2.32 6.91
C GLY A 13 11.18 2.00 8.36
N ASN A 14 10.79 3.01 9.14
CA ASN A 14 10.34 2.80 10.52
C ASN A 14 8.96 2.11 10.59
N PHE A 15 8.04 2.45 9.67
CA PHE A 15 6.72 1.86 9.60
C PHE A 15 6.79 0.36 9.29
N VAL A 16 7.70 -0.10 8.43
CA VAL A 16 7.77 -1.52 8.04
C VAL A 16 8.49 -2.41 9.06
N ILE A 17 9.10 -1.87 10.12
CA ILE A 17 9.73 -2.66 11.20
C ILE A 17 8.70 -3.59 11.85
N GLU A 18 7.54 -3.04 12.22
CA GLU A 18 6.39 -3.80 12.73
C GLU A 18 5.46 -4.24 11.58
N GLY A 19 6.04 -4.66 10.45
CA GLY A 19 5.35 -4.79 9.17
C GLY A 19 4.12 -5.72 9.19
N ALA A 20 4.11 -6.76 10.04
CA ALA A 20 2.94 -7.62 10.19
C ALA A 20 1.80 -6.96 10.98
N GLY A 21 2.13 -6.22 12.05
CA GLY A 21 1.15 -5.49 12.84
C GLY A 21 0.51 -4.36 12.03
N HIS A 22 1.35 -3.50 11.45
CA HIS A 22 0.89 -2.38 10.63
C HIS A 22 0.19 -2.85 9.35
N GLY A 23 0.74 -3.86 8.66
CA GLY A 23 0.12 -4.42 7.46
C GLY A 23 -1.25 -5.04 7.72
N GLY A 24 -1.40 -5.74 8.85
CA GLY A 24 -2.69 -6.29 9.29
C GLY A 24 -3.72 -5.20 9.56
N GLU A 25 -3.34 -4.11 10.22
CA GLU A 25 -4.22 -2.97 10.48
C GLU A 25 -4.64 -2.26 9.18
N VAL A 26 -3.72 -2.09 8.22
CA VAL A 26 -4.03 -1.54 6.89
C VAL A 26 -5.09 -2.39 6.17
N LEU A 27 -4.89 -3.71 6.09
CA LEU A 27 -5.85 -4.58 5.39
C LEU A 27 -7.19 -4.67 6.12
N LYS A 28 -7.18 -4.76 7.46
CA LYS A 28 -8.39 -4.74 8.28
C LYS A 28 -9.21 -3.47 8.03
N ARG A 29 -8.57 -2.30 8.08
CA ARG A 29 -9.23 -1.01 7.86
C ARG A 29 -9.71 -0.85 6.42
N LEU A 30 -8.97 -1.39 5.44
CA LEU A 30 -9.39 -1.45 4.04
C LEU A 30 -10.71 -2.22 3.89
N PHE A 31 -10.81 -3.42 4.46
CA PHE A 31 -12.03 -4.22 4.35
C PHE A 31 -13.21 -3.64 5.12
N GLN A 32 -12.96 -2.91 6.21
CA GLN A 32 -14.00 -2.20 6.96
C GLN A 32 -14.55 -0.98 6.20
N LYS A 33 -13.68 -0.13 5.64
CA LYS A 33 -14.08 1.09 4.92
C LYS A 33 -14.57 0.83 3.50
N HIS A 34 -14.06 -0.23 2.88
CA HIS A 34 -14.31 -0.58 1.50
C HIS A 34 -14.60 -2.07 1.37
N PRO A 35 -15.74 -2.57 1.89
CA PRO A 35 -16.05 -4.00 1.92
C PRO A 35 -16.15 -4.66 0.53
N ASP A 36 -16.28 -3.85 -0.54
CA ASP A 36 -16.20 -4.34 -1.91
C ASP A 36 -14.78 -4.76 -2.33
N THR A 37 -13.72 -4.34 -1.63
CA THR A 37 -12.36 -4.86 -1.86
C THR A 37 -12.23 -6.31 -1.39
N LEU A 38 -12.92 -6.70 -0.31
CA LEU A 38 -12.93 -8.07 0.21
C LEU A 38 -13.62 -9.06 -0.76
N LYS A 39 -14.46 -8.55 -1.67
CA LYS A 39 -15.07 -9.38 -2.73
C LYS A 39 -14.06 -9.86 -3.78
N LEU A 40 -12.96 -9.13 -3.95
CA LEU A 40 -11.89 -9.49 -4.89
C LEU A 40 -10.89 -10.47 -4.30
N PHE A 41 -10.78 -10.49 -2.98
CA PHE A 41 -9.89 -11.37 -2.23
C PHE A 41 -10.71 -12.23 -1.25
N PRO A 42 -11.59 -13.11 -1.77
CA PRO A 42 -12.47 -13.92 -0.94
C PRO A 42 -11.70 -14.83 0.06
N GLU A 43 -10.45 -15.18 -0.25
CA GLU A 43 -9.55 -15.91 0.64
C GLU A 43 -9.35 -15.21 1.98
N PHE A 44 -9.40 -13.87 2.04
CA PHE A 44 -9.19 -13.12 3.27
C PHE A 44 -10.39 -13.15 4.23
N LYS A 45 -11.55 -13.70 3.82
CA LYS A 45 -12.73 -13.81 4.69
C LYS A 45 -12.57 -14.81 5.83
N SER A 46 -11.68 -15.79 5.66
CA SER A 46 -11.57 -16.94 6.56
C SER A 46 -10.19 -17.06 7.22
N ILE A 47 -9.29 -16.11 6.99
CA ILE A 47 -7.96 -16.13 7.62
C ILE A 47 -7.96 -15.45 8.99
N SER A 48 -7.02 -15.88 9.83
CA SER A 48 -6.80 -15.25 11.14
C SER A 48 -6.17 -13.86 11.00
N TYR A 49 -6.21 -13.06 12.05
CA TYR A 49 -5.50 -11.77 12.09
C TYR A 49 -3.98 -11.92 11.91
N VAL A 50 -3.40 -13.03 12.38
CA VAL A 50 -1.98 -13.34 12.22
C VAL A 50 -1.63 -13.57 10.75
N GLU A 51 -2.44 -14.38 10.05
CA GLU A 51 -2.29 -14.62 8.61
C GLU A 51 -2.50 -13.32 7.82
N LEU A 52 -3.51 -12.51 8.20
CA LEU A 52 -3.77 -11.21 7.60
C LEU A 52 -2.56 -10.28 7.74
N GLY A 53 -1.92 -10.28 8.91
CA GLY A 53 -0.68 -9.55 9.16
C GLY A 53 0.47 -9.98 8.24
N LYS A 54 0.62 -11.28 7.96
CA LYS A 54 1.65 -11.77 7.01
C LYS A 54 1.40 -11.25 5.59
N HIS A 55 0.16 -11.30 5.12
CA HIS A 55 -0.21 -10.74 3.81
C HIS A 55 0.02 -9.22 3.77
N GLY A 56 -0.37 -8.52 4.83
CA GLY A 56 -0.14 -7.09 4.98
C GLY A 56 1.34 -6.73 4.95
N LYS A 57 2.19 -7.51 5.62
CA LYS A 57 3.66 -7.32 5.59
C LYS A 57 4.20 -7.41 4.17
N THR A 58 3.84 -8.47 3.42
CA THR A 58 4.28 -8.63 2.03
C THR A 58 3.82 -7.48 1.13
N LEU A 59 2.61 -6.96 1.36
CA LEU A 59 2.12 -5.77 0.67
C LEU A 59 2.99 -4.54 0.99
N LEU A 60 3.30 -4.29 2.27
CA LEU A 60 4.13 -3.15 2.68
C LEU A 60 5.57 -3.26 2.16
N GLU A 61 6.14 -4.46 2.11
CA GLU A 61 7.46 -4.69 1.52
C GLU A 61 7.47 -4.33 0.03
N LYS A 62 6.49 -4.83 -0.74
CA LYS A 62 6.35 -4.51 -2.16
C LYS A 62 6.13 -3.02 -2.44
N LEU A 63 5.28 -2.36 -1.65
CA LEU A 63 5.09 -0.91 -1.73
C LEU A 63 6.39 -0.16 -1.37
N GLY A 64 7.16 -0.67 -0.41
CA GLY A 64 8.49 -0.16 -0.09
C GLY A 64 9.45 -0.23 -1.26
N GLU A 65 9.53 -1.37 -1.95
CA GLU A 65 10.35 -1.52 -3.17
C GLU A 65 9.99 -0.46 -4.23
N LEU A 66 8.71 -0.22 -4.45
CA LEU A 66 8.22 0.82 -5.38
C LEU A 66 8.66 2.23 -4.92
N LEU A 67 8.54 2.53 -3.62
CA LEU A 67 9.00 3.81 -3.07
C LEU A 67 10.52 4.00 -3.22
N TRP A 68 11.31 2.95 -2.94
CA TRP A 68 12.77 2.98 -3.08
C TRP A 68 13.23 3.13 -4.52
N ALA A 69 12.43 2.67 -5.49
CA ALA A 69 12.71 2.83 -6.91
C ALA A 69 12.50 4.27 -7.42
N LYS A 70 11.90 5.16 -6.62
CA LYS A 70 11.79 6.61 -6.89
C LYS A 70 11.27 6.95 -8.30
N GLY A 71 10.27 6.22 -8.79
CA GLY A 71 9.70 6.41 -10.13
C GLY A 71 10.23 5.45 -11.21
N ASN A 72 11.23 4.61 -10.91
CA ASN A 72 11.69 3.56 -11.83
C ASN A 72 10.98 2.23 -11.56
N HIS A 73 9.66 2.19 -11.73
CA HIS A 73 8.83 1.05 -11.29
C HIS A 73 8.75 -0.10 -12.30
N ALA A 74 9.15 0.11 -13.56
CA ALA A 74 8.84 -0.81 -14.67
C ALA A 74 9.23 -2.28 -14.40
N ALA A 75 10.45 -2.53 -13.90
CA ALA A 75 10.92 -3.88 -13.59
C ALA A 75 10.22 -4.51 -12.38
N ILE A 76 9.75 -3.70 -11.42
CA ILE A 76 9.03 -4.17 -10.23
C ILE A 76 7.59 -4.52 -10.61
N ILE A 77 6.94 -3.66 -11.39
CA ILE A 77 5.55 -3.85 -11.83
C ILE A 77 5.43 -5.04 -12.77
N GLN A 78 6.40 -5.26 -13.67
CA GLN A 78 6.42 -6.45 -14.53
C GLN A 78 6.42 -7.75 -13.71
N LYS A 79 7.05 -7.77 -12.53
CA LYS A 79 7.03 -8.92 -11.60
C LYS A 79 5.72 -9.03 -10.80
N LEU A 80 4.96 -7.95 -10.67
CA LEU A 80 3.65 -7.94 -10.00
C LEU A 80 2.51 -8.34 -10.95
N ALA A 81 2.60 -7.93 -12.22
CA ALA A 81 1.62 -8.15 -13.28
C ALA A 81 1.52 -9.61 -13.76
N THR A 82 2.45 -10.48 -13.36
CA THR A 82 2.39 -11.93 -13.61
C THR A 82 1.41 -12.67 -12.69
N SER A 83 0.73 -11.95 -11.79
CA SER A 83 -0.39 -12.47 -11.00
C SER A 83 -1.72 -12.15 -11.68
N ASP A 84 -2.59 -13.16 -11.87
CA ASP A 84 -3.84 -13.14 -12.66
C ASP A 84 -4.93 -12.13 -12.18
N VAL A 85 -4.66 -10.82 -12.19
CA VAL A 85 -5.65 -9.80 -11.83
C VAL A 85 -6.26 -9.14 -13.06
N LYS A 86 -7.58 -9.29 -13.16
CA LYS A 86 -8.45 -8.78 -14.22
C LYS A 86 -8.54 -7.24 -14.19
N THR A 87 -8.21 -6.62 -15.34
CA THR A 87 -8.49 -5.25 -15.80
C THR A 87 -7.90 -4.07 -15.00
N ASP A 88 -7.05 -3.27 -15.66
CA ASP A 88 -6.30 -2.11 -15.16
C ASP A 88 -7.14 -1.11 -14.33
N LYS A 89 -8.41 -0.88 -14.72
CA LYS A 89 -9.32 0.06 -14.03
C LYS A 89 -9.70 -0.36 -12.61
N ILE A 90 -9.81 -1.67 -12.38
CA ILE A 90 -10.08 -2.24 -11.06
C ILE A 90 -8.83 -1.97 -10.22
N ILE A 91 -7.67 -2.39 -10.69
CA ILE A 91 -6.38 -2.28 -9.98
C ILE A 91 -6.13 -0.83 -9.52
N HIS A 92 -6.28 0.16 -10.39
CA HIS A 92 -6.08 1.57 -10.04
C HIS A 92 -7.04 2.05 -8.93
N LYS A 93 -8.34 1.72 -9.03
CA LYS A 93 -9.33 2.11 -8.02
C LYS A 93 -9.03 1.51 -6.65
N TYR A 94 -8.60 0.24 -6.61
CA TYR A 94 -8.28 -0.44 -5.36
C TYR A 94 -6.93 0.00 -4.80
N PHE A 95 -5.95 0.27 -5.67
CA PHE A 95 -4.67 0.85 -5.30
C PHE A 95 -4.87 2.20 -4.60
N ARG A 96 -5.69 3.10 -5.17
CA ARG A 96 -6.00 4.39 -4.53
C ARG A 96 -6.67 4.23 -3.15
N ARG A 97 -7.55 3.25 -2.98
CA ARG A 97 -8.22 2.98 -1.69
C ARG A 97 -7.26 2.47 -0.63
N ILE A 98 -6.39 1.52 -0.98
CA ILE A 98 -5.41 1.00 -0.04
C ILE A 98 -4.35 2.03 0.31
N SER A 99 -3.93 2.87 -0.65
CA SER A 99 -3.09 4.04 -0.38
C SER A 99 -3.76 4.99 0.61
N GLY A 100 -5.05 5.30 0.42
CA GLY A 100 -5.84 6.11 1.36
C GLY A 100 -5.78 5.59 2.80
N VAL A 101 -6.08 4.31 2.97
CA VAL A 101 -6.08 3.64 4.29
C VAL A 101 -4.69 3.58 4.90
N LEU A 102 -3.67 3.25 4.11
CA LEU A 102 -2.28 3.23 4.52
C LEU A 102 -1.82 4.58 5.08
N MET A 103 -2.21 5.68 4.44
CA MET A 103 -1.87 7.03 4.91
C MET A 103 -2.51 7.35 6.27
N GLU A 104 -3.78 6.98 6.46
CA GLU A 104 -4.44 7.15 7.74
C GLU A 104 -3.75 6.34 8.84
N VAL A 105 -3.39 5.08 8.56
CA VAL A 105 -2.68 4.23 9.51
C VAL A 105 -1.31 4.84 9.85
N MET A 106 -0.50 5.20 8.85
CA MET A 106 0.80 5.83 9.09
C MET A 106 0.68 7.13 9.90
N LYS A 107 -0.38 7.92 9.69
CA LYS A 107 -0.68 9.12 10.49
C LYS A 107 -1.05 8.78 11.93
N ASP A 108 -1.92 7.80 12.15
CA ASP A 108 -2.37 7.38 13.49
C ASP A 108 -1.19 6.88 14.34
N TYR A 109 -0.21 6.23 13.70
CA TYR A 109 1.04 5.79 14.34
C TYR A 109 2.13 6.87 14.40
N GLY A 110 1.86 8.11 13.96
CA GLY A 110 2.78 9.25 14.09
C GLY A 110 3.92 9.27 13.07
N PHE A 111 3.86 8.47 12.00
CA PHE A 111 4.88 8.46 10.95
C PHE A 111 4.71 9.58 9.92
N LEU A 112 3.51 10.15 9.81
CA LEU A 112 3.18 11.22 8.86
C LEU A 112 2.44 12.37 9.53
N SER A 113 2.73 13.60 9.10
CA SER A 113 1.94 14.77 9.46
C SER A 113 0.80 15.01 8.48
N SER A 114 -0.24 15.75 8.89
CA SER A 114 -1.34 16.15 8.00
C SER A 114 -0.86 16.98 6.78
N ASN A 115 0.30 17.62 6.88
CA ASN A 115 0.88 18.44 5.81
C ASN A 115 1.55 17.61 4.70
N ASP A 116 1.85 16.33 4.97
CA ASP A 116 2.54 15.44 4.03
C ASP A 116 1.58 14.77 3.04
N TRP A 117 0.26 14.88 3.28
CA TRP A 117 -0.79 14.19 2.54
C TRP A 117 -0.70 14.40 1.02
N LYS A 118 -0.68 15.67 0.58
CA LYS A 118 -0.65 16.00 -0.86
C LYS A 118 0.61 15.50 -1.55
N LYS A 119 1.71 15.34 -0.82
CA LYS A 119 2.98 14.84 -1.38
C LYS A 119 2.91 13.32 -1.52
N LEU A 120 2.35 12.64 -0.54
CA LEU A 120 2.18 11.18 -0.57
C LEU A 120 1.14 10.76 -1.60
N GLU A 121 0.05 11.50 -1.72
CA GLU A 121 -0.97 11.29 -2.76
C GLU A 121 -0.35 11.37 -4.16
N ARG A 122 0.52 12.35 -4.42
CA ARG A 122 1.26 12.43 -5.70
C ARG A 122 2.18 11.24 -5.95
N VAL A 123 2.85 10.74 -4.91
CA VAL A 123 3.73 9.56 -5.01
C VAL A 123 2.89 8.31 -5.33
N MET A 124 1.80 8.11 -4.60
CA MET A 124 0.89 6.98 -4.81
C MET A 124 0.20 7.05 -6.16
N ASP A 125 -0.26 8.23 -6.60
CA ASP A 125 -0.83 8.43 -7.94
C ASP A 125 0.23 8.21 -9.05
N ASN A 126 1.52 8.50 -8.79
CA ASN A 126 2.58 8.17 -9.73
C ASN A 126 2.77 6.66 -9.85
N ILE A 127 2.87 5.95 -8.72
CA ILE A 127 2.95 4.48 -8.70
C ILE A 127 1.72 3.85 -9.39
N ALA A 128 0.53 4.36 -9.10
CA ALA A 128 -0.73 3.85 -9.66
C ALA A 128 -0.88 4.07 -11.18
N LYS A 129 -0.13 5.01 -11.78
CA LYS A 129 -0.12 5.21 -13.23
C LYS A 129 0.72 4.18 -13.97
N ASP A 130 1.69 3.61 -13.28
CA ASP A 130 2.63 2.65 -13.86
C ASP A 130 2.12 1.21 -13.72
N ILE A 131 1.13 0.97 -12.83
CA ILE A 131 0.44 -0.31 -12.62
C ILE A 131 -0.76 -0.41 -13.57
#